data_AF-A0A931XW03-F1
#
_entry.id   AF-A0A931XW03-F1
#
_cell.length_a   1.000
_cell.length_b   1.000
_cell.length_c   1.000
_cell.angle_alpha   90.00
_cell.angle_beta   90.00
_cell.angle_gamma   90.00
#
_symmetry.space_group_name_H-M   'P 1'
#
loop_
_entity.id
_entity.type
_entity.pdbx_description
1 polymer ?
#
loop_
_entity_poly.entity_id
_entity_poly.type
_entity_poly.pdbx_seq_one_letter_code
_entity_poly.pdbx_strand_id
1 'polypeptide(L)' 'MAHRFVVLADRVRGFDTLEEARAFALANYPAVLCERIAKPDGGSELIELERHDFLYDAERGEWRVMLG' A
#
# COMPACT_ATOMS: atom_id res chain seq x y z
N MET A 1 17.33 -5.37 7.99
CA MET A 1 16.24 -4.93 8.88
C MET A 1 14.93 -5.13 8.15
N ALA A 2 13.88 -5.60 8.82
CA ALA A 2 12.56 -5.69 8.19
C ALA A 2 11.90 -4.30 8.21
N HIS A 3 11.46 -3.82 7.05
CA HIS A 3 10.78 -2.54 6.90
C HIS A 3 9.46 -2.51 7.70
N ARG A 4 9.16 -1.38 8.34
CA ARG A 4 7.96 -1.18 9.17
C ARG A 4 6.68 -1.05 8.34
N PHE A 5 6.75 -0.38 7.20
CA PHE A 5 5.61 -0.18 6.31
C PHE A 5 5.78 -1.03 5.05
N VAL A 6 4.67 -1.54 4.52
CA VAL A 6 4.65 -2.40 3.33
C VAL A 6 3.51 -1.94 2.43
N VAL A 7 3.79 -1.71 1.15
CA VAL A 7 2.76 -1.51 0.14
C VAL A 7 2.62 -2.77 -0.70
N LEU A 8 1.38 -3.26 -0.81
CA LEU A 8 0.96 -4.35 -1.68
C LEU A 8 0.35 -3.74 -2.93
N ALA A 9 1.09 -3.71 -4.03
CA ALA A 9 0.62 -3.27 -5.35
C ALA A 9 0.92 -4.38 -6.39
N ASP A 10 1.28 -4.04 -7.63
CA ASP A 10 1.81 -4.99 -8.63
C ASP A 10 3.01 -5.79 -8.10
N ARG A 11 3.77 -5.16 -7.19
CA ARG A 11 4.89 -5.73 -6.44
C ARG A 11 4.78 -5.31 -4.99
N VAL A 12 5.25 -6.18 -4.10
CA VAL A 12 5.35 -5.86 -2.68
C VAL A 12 6.62 -5.05 -2.43
N ARG A 13 6.48 -3.90 -1.76
CA ARG A 13 7.61 -3.03 -1.42
C ARG A 13 7.57 -2.56 0.02
N GLY A 14 8.74 -2.59 0.68
CA GLY A 14 8.90 -2.15 2.07
C GLY A 14 9.46 -0.73 2.16
N PHE A 15 9.07 -0.02 3.22
CA PHE A 15 9.49 1.35 3.52
C PHE A 15 9.73 1.53 5.02
N ASP A 16 10.65 2.43 5.37
CA ASP A 16 10.98 2.74 6.76
C ASP A 16 10.10 3.87 7.31
N THR A 17 9.51 4.70 6.43
CA THR A 17 8.62 5.80 6.81
C THR A 17 7.22 5.64 6.21
N LEU A 18 6.22 6.18 6.91
CA LEU A 18 4.83 6.16 6.45
C LEU A 18 4.63 7.09 5.23
N GLU A 19 5.35 8.22 5.20
CA GLU A 19 5.27 9.21 4.13
C GLU A 19 5.71 8.63 2.78
N GLU A 20 6.86 7.96 2.73
CA GLU A 20 7.36 7.31 1.51
C GLU A 20 6.42 6.20 1.05
N ALA A 21 5.88 5.42 1.99
CA ALA A 21 4.95 4.34 1.69
C ALA A 21 3.65 4.88 1.09
N ARG A 22 3.09 5.97 1.64
CA ARG A 22 1.91 6.66 1.09
C ARG A 22 2.17 7.22 -0.29
N ALA A 23 3.29 7.92 -0.48
CA ALA A 23 3.66 8.48 -1.78
C ALA A 23 3.77 7.38 -2.85
N PHE A 24 4.34 6.23 -2.49
CA PHE A 24 4.40 5.07 -3.39
C PHE A 24 3.01 4.49 -3.67
N ALA A 25 2.16 4.30 -2.66
CA ALA A 25 0.81 3.75 -2.84
C ALA A 25 -0.04 4.63 -3.77
N LEU A 26 0.01 5.95 -3.60
CA LEU A 26 -0.68 6.93 -4.47
C LEU A 26 -0.10 7.00 -5.89
N ALA A 27 1.09 6.49 -6.13
CA ALA A 27 1.66 6.42 -7.48
C ALA A 27 1.36 5.08 -8.17
N ASN A 28 0.89 4.06 -7.44
CA ASN A 28 0.82 2.67 -7.91
C ASN A 28 -0.55 2.05 -7.59
N TYR A 29 -1.59 2.45 -8.32
CA TYR A 29 -2.92 1.85 -8.18
C TYR A 29 -3.04 0.51 -8.93
N PRO A 30 -3.76 -0.48 -8.39
CA PRO A 30 -4.32 -0.51 -7.04
C PRO A 30 -3.23 -0.81 -5.99
N ALA A 31 -3.37 -0.25 -4.79
CA ALA A 31 -2.43 -0.47 -3.69
C ALA A 31 -3.10 -0.60 -2.32
N VAL A 32 -2.52 -1.43 -1.46
CA VAL A 32 -2.84 -1.50 -0.02
C VAL A 32 -1.59 -1.17 0.78
N LEU A 33 -1.67 -0.15 1.61
CA LEU A 33 -0.61 0.21 2.56
C LEU A 33 -0.88 -0.47 3.90
N CYS A 34 0.12 -1.20 4.40
CA CYS A 34 0.06 -1.90 5.67
C CYS A 34 1.21 -1.49 6.61
N GLU A 35 0.95 -1.55 7.91
CA GLU A 35 1.98 -1.57 8.94
C GLU A 35 2.30 -3.01 9.33
N ARG A 36 3.59 -3.33 9.41
CA ARG A 36 4.09 -4.61 9.89
C ARG A 36 4.23 -4.57 11.41
N ILE A 37 3.47 -5.41 12.10
CA ILE A 37 3.54 -5.59 13.54
C ILE A 37 4.20 -6.94 13.86
N ALA A 38 5.23 -6.92 14.70
CA ALA A 38 5.85 -8.15 15.19
C ALA A 38 4.91 -8.85 16.19
N LYS A 39 4.76 -10.17 16.06
CA LYS A 39 3.96 -10.99 16.97
C LYS A 39 4.87 -11.65 18.03
N PRO A 40 4.33 -11.98 19.23
CA PRO A 40 5.11 -12.62 20.31
C PRO A 40 5.70 -13.99 19.95
N ASP A 41 5.12 -14.67 18.96
CA ASP A 41 5.58 -15.97 18.44
C ASP A 41 6.75 -15.85 17.44
N GLY A 42 7.26 -14.64 17.22
CA GLY A 42 8.31 -14.35 16.24
C GLY A 42 7.79 -14.16 14.81
N GLY A 43 6.47 -14.27 14.59
CA GLY A 43 5.83 -13.94 13.33
C GLY A 43 5.68 -12.44 13.10
N SER A 44 5.09 -12.08 11.95
CA SER A 44 4.65 -10.71 11.69
C SER A 44 3.26 -10.70 11.08
N GLU A 45 2.49 -9.68 11.42
CA GLU A 45 1.18 -9.39 10.84
C GLU A 45 1.23 -8.07 10.09
N LEU A 46 0.43 -7.99 9.03
CA LEU A 46 0.23 -6.76 8.26
C LEU A 46 -1.14 -6.21 8.64
N ILE A 47 -1.14 -5.02 9.26
CA ILE A 47 -2.35 -4.27 9.56
C ILE A 47 -2.58 -3.29 8.42
N GLU A 48 -3.69 -3.43 7.71
CA GLU A 48 -4.09 -2.49 6.66
C GLU A 48 -4.34 -1.11 7.26
N LEU A 49 -3.65 -0.10 6.73
CA LEU A 49 -3.82 1.30 7.10
C LEU A 49 -4.70 2.03 6.07
N GLU A 50 -4.37 1.86 4.78
CA GLU A 50 -5.02 2.56 3.67
C GLU A 50 -5.16 1.63 2.46
N ARG A 51 -6.25 1.82 1.71
CA ARG A 51 -6.56 1.07 0.49
C ARG A 51 -6.92 2.03 -0.64
N HIS A 52 -6.31 1.80 -1.79
CA HIS A 52 -6.40 2.62 -2.97
C HIS A 52 -6.84 1.77 -4.17
N ASP A 53 -8.15 1.55 -4.31
CA ASP A 53 -8.73 0.67 -5.34
C ASP A 53 -9.08 1.40 -6.66
N PHE A 54 -9.17 2.73 -6.61
CA PHE A 54 -9.65 3.55 -7.72
C PHE A 54 -8.77 4.78 -7.93
N LEU A 55 -8.51 5.10 -9.19
CA LEU A 55 -7.92 6.37 -9.60
C LEU A 55 -8.94 7.15 -10.44
N TYR A 56 -9.12 8.43 -10.15
CA TYR A 56 -9.89 9.32 -11.01
C TYR A 56 -9.01 9.79 -12.17
N ASP A 57 -9.42 9.48 -13.40
CA ASP A 57 -8.79 9.95 -14.63
C ASP A 57 -9.43 11.30 -14.99
N ALA A 58 -8.75 12.40 -14.68
CA ALA A 58 -9.27 13.75 -14.90
C ALA A 58 -9.37 14.12 -16.40
N GLU A 59 -8.56 13.51 -17.27
CA GLU A 59 -8.63 13.75 -18.71
C GLU A 59 -9.89 13.14 -19.32
N ARG A 60 -10.29 11.96 -18.81
CA ARG A 60 -11.50 11.24 -19.27
C ARG A 60 -12.74 11.55 -18.46
N GLY A 61 -12.58 12.12 -17.26
CA GLY A 61 -13.68 12.42 -16.36
C GLY A 61 -14.26 11.19 -15.66
N GLU A 62 -13.50 10.09 -15.56
CA GLU A 62 -14.01 8.78 -15.14
C GLU A 62 -13.24 8.20 -13.95
N TRP A 63 -13.94 7.44 -13.10
CA TRP A 63 -13.31 6.61 -12.06
C TRP A 63 -12.87 5.28 -12.68
N ARG A 64 -11.56 5.02 -12.66
CA ARG A 64 -11.01 3.75 -13.12
C ARG A 64 -10.96 2.77 -11.95
N VAL A 65 -11.83 1.76 -12.01
CA VAL A 65 -11.76 0.60 -11.12
C VAL A 65 -10.64 -0.31 -11.61
N MET A 66 -9.61 -0.51 -10.78
CA MET A 66 -8.57 -1.47 -11.08
C MET A 66 -8.88 -2.76 -10.31
N LEU A 67 -9.83 -3.55 -10.83
CA LEU A 67 -10.03 -4.91 -10.32
C LEU A 67 -8.81 -5.75 -10.74
N GLY A 68 -8.13 -6.32 -9.75
CA GLY A 68 -7.05 -7.29 -9.94
C GLY A 68 -7.55 -8.65 -10.44
#